data_AF-A0A9D7XT59-F1
#
_entry.id   AF-A0A9D7XT59-F1
#
_cell.length_a   1.000
_cell.length_b   1.000
_cell.length_c   1.000
_cell.angle_alpha   90.00
_cell.angle_beta   90.00
_cell.angle_gamma   90.00
#
_symmetry.space_group_name_H-M   'P 1'
#
loop_
_entity.id
_entity.type
_entity.pdbx_description
1 polymer ?
#
loop_
_entity_poly.entity_id
_entity_poly.type
_entity_poly.pdbx_seq_one_letter_code
_entity_poly.pdbx_strand_id
1 'polypeptide(L)'
;MIEPIGKTTCLFRPASGFGAQEQVAYTESKGYRAVVGTVFPLDHWISNSPTLEYLARWLCVSGGIVILHDGEIRGRTTAEVLDRLIPKLKAAGYEFGRLEDEMRVARGTARNSIGQ
;
A
#
# COMPACT_ATOMS: atom_id res chain seq x y z
N MET A 1 -20.07 20.32 -0.76
CA MET A 1 -18.62 20.30 -1.05
C MET A 1 -17.97 19.38 -0.03
N ILE A 2 -17.13 18.44 -0.46
CA ILE A 2 -16.35 17.61 0.47
C ILE A 2 -15.12 18.44 0.84
N GLU A 3 -15.00 18.84 2.09
CA GLU A 3 -13.78 19.49 2.57
C GLU A 3 -12.68 18.44 2.75
N PRO A 4 -11.47 18.67 2.22
CA PRO A 4 -10.36 17.73 2.41
C PRO A 4 -9.91 17.75 3.88
N ILE A 5 -10.04 16.60 4.55
CA ILE A 5 -9.48 16.39 5.88
C ILE A 5 -8.06 15.84 5.70
N GLY A 6 -7.05 16.70 5.84
CA GLY A 6 -5.65 16.28 5.95
C GLY A 6 -4.69 16.73 4.84
N LYS A 7 -3.49 16.16 4.90
CA LYS A 7 -2.32 16.53 4.08
C LYS A 7 -2.56 16.16 2.62
N THR A 8 -2.27 17.07 1.69
CA THR A 8 -2.31 16.79 0.24
C THR A 8 -1.28 15.70 -0.12
N THR A 9 -1.75 14.57 -0.67
CA THR A 9 -0.89 13.52 -1.24
C THR A 9 -0.96 13.56 -2.76
N CYS A 10 0.15 13.21 -3.42
CA CYS A 10 0.20 13.02 -4.87
C CYS A 10 0.08 11.54 -5.26
N LEU A 11 -0.30 10.65 -4.35
CA LEU A 11 -0.49 9.23 -4.63
C LEU A 11 -1.94 8.95 -5.00
N PHE A 12 -2.13 8.16 -6.05
CA PHE A 12 -3.44 7.70 -6.51
C PHE A 12 -3.43 6.18 -6.64
N ARG A 13 -4.45 5.50 -6.12
CA ARG A 13 -4.65 4.07 -6.32
C ARG A 13 -5.91 3.86 -7.18
N PRO A 14 -5.80 3.26 -8.37
CA PRO A 14 -6.97 2.89 -9.15
C PRO A 14 -7.90 1.95 -8.37
N ALA A 15 -9.21 2.12 -8.54
CA ALA A 15 -10.20 1.24 -7.93
C ALA A 15 -9.93 -0.21 -8.32
N SER A 16 -9.95 -1.12 -7.34
CA SER A 16 -9.64 -2.55 -7.52
C SER A 16 -8.25 -2.85 -8.11
N GLY A 17 -7.36 -1.86 -8.23
CA GLY A 17 -6.06 -2.01 -8.89
C GLY A 17 -6.13 -2.07 -10.42
N PHE A 18 -7.29 -1.83 -11.04
CA PHE A 18 -7.45 -1.80 -12.49
C PHE A 18 -7.39 -0.37 -13.01
N GLY A 19 -6.57 -0.14 -14.04
CA GLY A 19 -6.54 1.12 -14.75
C GLY A 19 -6.06 0.90 -16.18
N ALA A 20 -6.83 1.40 -17.15
CA ALA A 20 -6.39 1.45 -18.54
C ALA A 20 -5.19 2.42 -18.65
N GLN A 21 -4.37 2.22 -19.68
CA GLN A 21 -3.17 3.03 -19.89
C GLN A 21 -3.48 4.53 -19.96
N GLU A 22 -4.60 4.89 -20.60
CA GLU A 22 -5.08 6.26 -20.74
C GLU A 22 -5.49 6.87 -19.40
N GLN A 23 -6.07 6.06 -18.50
CA GLN A 23 -6.46 6.51 -17.15
C GLN A 23 -5.22 6.77 -16.28
N VAL A 24 -4.20 5.91 -16.40
CA VAL A 24 -2.91 6.11 -15.73
C VAL A 24 -2.22 7.36 -16.27
N ALA A 25 -2.13 7.51 -17.59
CA ALA A 25 -1.52 8.68 -18.22
C ALA A 25 -2.23 9.98 -17.83
N TYR A 26 -3.57 9.97 -17.78
CA TYR A 26 -4.34 11.12 -17.32
C TYR A 26 -4.04 11.46 -15.86
N THR A 27 -4.00 10.46 -14.97
CA THR A 27 -3.64 10.64 -13.56
C THR A 27 -2.27 11.28 -13.41
N GLU A 28 -1.28 10.80 -14.16
CA GLU A 28 0.08 11.33 -14.14
C GLU A 28 0.16 12.77 -14.69
N SER A 29 -0.62 13.09 -15.73
CA SER A 29 -0.71 14.46 -16.27
C SER A 29 -1.22 15.49 -15.26
N LYS A 30 -1.93 15.03 -14.21
CA LYS A 30 -2.44 15.86 -13.10
C LYS A 30 -1.46 15.96 -11.93
N GLY A 31 -0.25 15.42 -12.07
CA GLY A 31 0.79 15.44 -11.03
C GLY A 31 0.64 14.35 -9.97
N TYR A 32 -0.26 13.39 -10.17
CA TYR A 32 -0.39 12.22 -9.32
C TYR A 32 0.54 11.08 -9.77
N ARG A 33 0.74 10.12 -8.89
CA ARG A 33 1.46 8.87 -9.17
C ARG A 33 0.54 7.71 -8.88
N ALA A 34 0.26 6.91 -9.92
CA ALA A 34 -0.52 5.70 -9.77
C ALA A 34 0.29 4.64 -9.00
N VAL A 35 -0.30 4.06 -7.94
CA VAL A 35 0.31 3.02 -7.12
C VAL A 35 -0.65 1.83 -6.99
N VAL A 36 -0.13 0.63 -7.23
CA VAL A 36 -0.83 -0.64 -7.03
C VAL A 36 -0.14 -1.45 -5.94
N GLY A 37 -0.90 -2.35 -5.32
CA GLY A 37 -0.39 -3.20 -4.25
C GLY A 37 0.14 -4.52 -4.79
N THR A 38 1.07 -5.14 -4.07
CA THR A 38 1.63 -6.45 -4.43
C THR A 38 1.11 -7.57 -3.53
N VAL A 39 0.63 -7.23 -2.33
CA VAL A 39 0.12 -8.19 -1.34
C VAL A 39 -1.35 -7.88 -1.07
N PHE A 40 -2.25 -8.78 -1.48
CA PHE A 40 -3.68 -8.63 -1.28
C PHE A 40 -4.28 -9.90 -0.66
N PRO A 41 -4.53 -9.92 0.66
CA PRO A 41 -4.94 -11.12 1.38
C PRO A 41 -6.46 -11.32 1.42
N LEU A 42 -7.22 -10.68 0.53
CA LEU A 42 -8.68 -10.85 0.41
C LEU A 42 -9.47 -10.49 1.69
N ASP A 43 -9.02 -9.46 2.41
CA ASP A 43 -9.63 -8.95 3.65
C ASP A 43 -11.10 -8.50 3.49
N HIS A 44 -11.50 -8.12 2.26
CA HIS A 44 -12.89 -7.88 1.91
C HIS A 44 -13.80 -9.12 2.05
N TRP A 45 -13.25 -10.34 1.94
CA TRP A 45 -13.99 -11.61 2.06
C TRP A 45 -13.71 -12.32 3.39
N ILE A 46 -12.47 -12.29 3.86
CA ILE A 46 -12.03 -13.05 5.04
C ILE A 46 -12.23 -12.19 6.30
N SER A 47 -13.18 -12.59 7.14
CA SER A 47 -13.46 -11.90 8.43
C SER A 47 -12.70 -12.50 9.61
N ASN A 48 -12.06 -13.65 9.44
CA ASN A 48 -11.31 -14.34 10.50
C ASN A 48 -9.88 -13.79 10.56
N SER A 49 -9.58 -13.00 11.61
CA SER A 49 -8.30 -12.32 11.77
C SER A 49 -7.08 -13.25 11.76
N PRO A 50 -7.08 -14.43 12.42
CA PRO A 50 -5.96 -15.39 12.32
C PRO A 50 -5.69 -15.92 10.90
N THR A 51 -6.73 -16.33 10.16
CA THR A 51 -6.59 -16.80 8.78
C THR A 51 -6.09 -15.69 7.87
N LEU A 52 -6.63 -14.48 8.04
CA LEU A 52 -6.25 -13.32 7.25
C LEU A 52 -4.79 -12.91 7.51
N GLU A 53 -4.34 -12.92 8.77
CA GLU A 53 -2.94 -12.67 9.12
C GLU A 53 -2.00 -13.73 8.52
N TYR A 54 -2.36 -15.02 8.63
CA TYR A 54 -1.56 -16.09 8.05
C TYR A 54 -1.37 -15.89 6.53
N LEU A 55 -2.46 -15.60 5.82
CA LEU A 55 -2.42 -15.36 4.38
C LEU A 55 -1.63 -14.10 4.04
N ALA A 56 -1.84 -13.00 4.76
CA ALA A 56 -1.09 -11.76 4.58
C ALA A 56 0.42 -12.01 4.75
N ARG A 57 0.83 -12.71 5.81
CA ARG A 57 2.23 -13.05 6.06
C ARG A 57 2.81 -13.94 4.97
N TRP A 58 2.07 -14.93 4.49
CA TRP A 58 2.52 -15.84 3.43
C TRP A 58 2.74 -15.13 2.10
N LEU A 59 1.91 -14.12 1.79
CA LEU A 59 2.02 -13.31 0.58
C LEU A 59 3.08 -12.20 0.67
N CYS A 60 3.58 -11.87 1.86
CA CYS A 60 4.52 -10.76 2.04
C CYS A 60 5.86 -11.02 1.36
N VAL A 61 6.36 -9.99 0.67
CA VAL A 61 7.64 -10.00 -0.05
C VAL A 61 8.41 -8.71 0.26
N SER A 62 9.74 -8.74 0.11
CA SER A 62 10.56 -7.54 0.28
C SER A 62 10.15 -6.45 -0.72
N GLY A 63 10.06 -5.20 -0.25
CA GLY A 63 9.53 -4.07 -1.04
C GLY A 63 8.02 -4.14 -1.35
N GLY A 64 7.29 -5.07 -0.73
CA GLY A 64 5.87 -5.27 -1.00
C GLY A 64 4.97 -4.17 -0.43
N ILE A 65 3.83 -3.94 -1.10
CA ILE A 65 2.79 -3.01 -0.67
C ILE A 65 1.55 -3.83 -0.30
N VAL A 66 1.22 -3.84 0.99
CA VAL A 66 0.07 -4.57 1.55
C VAL A 66 -1.20 -3.75 1.45
N ILE A 67 -2.24 -4.35 0.89
CA ILE A 67 -3.56 -3.74 0.75
C ILE A 67 -4.51 -4.33 1.79
N LEU A 68 -5.05 -3.45 2.64
CA LEU A 68 -6.08 -3.74 3.63
C LEU A 68 -7.13 -2.63 3.57
N HIS A 69 -8.33 -2.92 4.03
CA HIS A 69 -9.50 -2.05 4.04
C HIS A 69 -10.01 -1.90 5.47
N ASP A 70 -10.35 -0.67 5.85
CA ASP A 70 -10.84 -0.31 7.18
C ASP A 70 -12.28 0.23 7.17
N GLY A 71 -12.95 0.24 6.00
CA GLY A 71 -14.33 0.70 5.84
C GLY A 71 -15.33 -0.05 6.72
N GLU A 72 -16.47 0.59 6.99
CA GLU A 72 -17.61 0.19 7.85
C GLU A 72 -17.38 -0.99 8.82
N ILE A 73 -17.39 -2.24 8.33
CA ILE A 73 -17.37 -3.45 9.16
C ILE A 73 -15.94 -4.02 9.35
N ARG A 74 -14.98 -3.59 8.53
CA ARG A 74 -13.65 -4.23 8.39
C ARG A 74 -12.56 -3.63 9.28
N GLY A 75 -12.73 -2.39 9.75
CA GLY A 75 -11.72 -1.70 10.57
C GLY A 75 -11.24 -2.51 11.78
N ARG A 76 -12.15 -3.19 12.50
CA ARG A 76 -11.78 -4.03 13.65
C ARG A 76 -10.95 -5.24 13.26
N THR A 77 -11.36 -5.97 12.22
CA THR A 77 -10.60 -7.12 11.71
C THR A 77 -9.22 -6.68 11.24
N THR A 78 -9.13 -5.57 10.50
CA THR A 78 -7.86 -5.00 10.04
C THR A 78 -6.94 -4.63 11.19
N ALA A 79 -7.46 -3.97 12.24
CA ALA A 79 -6.68 -3.67 13.43
C ALA A 79 -6.14 -4.95 14.11
N GLU A 80 -7.00 -5.94 14.33
CA GLU A 80 -6.61 -7.23 14.94
C GLU A 80 -5.58 -8.01 14.10
N VAL A 81 -5.65 -7.90 12.77
CA VAL A 81 -4.65 -8.48 11.86
C VAL A 81 -3.32 -7.76 12.00
N LEU A 82 -3.32 -6.42 12.01
CA LEU A 82 -2.09 -5.62 12.13
C LEU A 82 -1.39 -5.86 13.46
N ASP A 83 -2.13 -5.96 14.56
CA ASP A 83 -1.60 -6.29 15.91
C ASP A 83 -0.83 -7.62 15.92
N ARG A 84 -1.23 -8.57 15.08
CA ARG A 84 -0.60 -9.90 14.96
C ARG A 84 0.50 -9.94 13.91
N LEU A 85 0.29 -9.27 12.77
CA LEU A 85 1.13 -9.36 11.58
C LEU A 85 2.41 -8.54 11.74
N ILE A 86 2.31 -7.30 12.24
CA ILE A 86 3.45 -6.36 12.31
C ILE A 86 4.59 -6.95 13.17
N PRO A 87 4.36 -7.47 14.39
CA PRO A 87 5.45 -8.03 15.21
C PRO A 87 6.16 -9.20 14.53
N LYS A 88 5.41 -10.07 13.84
CA LYS A 88 5.96 -11.24 13.14
C LYS A 88 6.82 -10.84 11.95
N LEU A 89 6.37 -9.88 11.16
CA LEU A 89 7.15 -9.36 10.04
C LEU A 89 8.39 -8.61 10.52
N LYS A 90 8.29 -7.80 11.59
CA LYS A 90 9.47 -7.17 12.21
C LYS A 90 10.48 -8.21 12.70
N ALA A 91 10.04 -9.26 13.36
CA ALA A 91 10.91 -10.36 13.80
C ALA A 91 11.58 -11.10 12.63
N ALA A 92 10.95 -11.09 11.44
CA ALA A 92 11.51 -11.62 10.21
C ALA A 92 12.41 -10.62 9.43
N GLY A 93 12.67 -9.43 9.99
CA GLY A 93 13.56 -8.43 9.40
C GLY A 93 12.89 -7.42 8.46
N TYR A 94 11.56 -7.38 8.41
CA TYR A 94 10.85 -6.37 7.62
C TYR A 94 10.77 -5.04 8.37
N GLU A 95 10.88 -3.96 7.61
CA GLU A 95 10.57 -2.61 8.05
C GLU A 95 9.27 -2.11 7.40
N PHE A 96 8.63 -1.14 8.04
CA PHE A 96 7.38 -0.55 7.57
C PHE A 96 7.58 0.94 7.32
N GLY A 97 7.35 1.35 6.09
CA GLY A 97 7.50 2.74 5.65
C GLY A 97 6.21 3.32 5.10
N ARG A 98 6.27 4.62 4.79
CA ARG A 98 5.27 5.29 3.97
C ARG A 98 5.68 5.22 2.52
N LEU A 99 4.71 5.08 1.60
CA LEU A 99 4.99 5.07 0.17
C LEU A 99 5.74 6.32 -0.29
N GLU A 100 5.43 7.48 0.30
CA GLU A 100 6.09 8.74 -0.03
C GLU A 100 7.60 8.72 0.26
N ASP A 101 8.03 8.00 1.29
CA ASP A 101 9.43 7.92 1.69
C ASP A 101 10.21 7.01 0.74
N GLU A 102 9.66 5.84 0.38
CA GLU A 102 10.23 4.93 -0.62
C GLU A 102 10.39 5.61 -2.00
N MET A 103 9.39 6.38 -2.41
CA MET A 103 9.44 7.11 -3.69
C MET A 103 10.45 8.26 -3.71
N ARG A 104 10.88 8.76 -2.56
CA ARG A 104 11.96 9.77 -2.45
C ARG A 104 13.32 9.12 -2.61
N VAL A 105 13.53 7.96 -1.97
CA VAL A 105 14.77 7.17 -2.11
C VAL A 105 14.99 6.77 -3.57
N ALA A 106 13.97 6.23 -4.24
CA ALA A 106 14.07 5.87 -5.66
C ALA A 106 14.46 7.06 -6.57
N ARG A 107 13.97 8.27 -6.26
CA ARG A 107 14.31 9.50 -7.00
C ARG A 107 15.71 10.03 -6.67
N GLY A 108 16.22 9.82 -5.47
CA GLY A 108 17.59 10.14 -5.09
C GLY A 108 18.61 9.24 -5.79
N THR A 109 18.36 7.93 -5.81
CA THR A 109 19.22 6.95 -6.48
C THR A 109 19.27 7.16 -7.99
N ALA A 110 18.12 7.40 -8.64
CA ALA A 110 18.06 7.64 -10.09
C ALA A 110 18.76 8.92 -10.55
N ARG A 111 18.87 9.96 -9.70
CA ARG A 111 19.64 11.18 -10.03
C ARG A 111 21.16 10.95 -9.94
N ASN A 112 21.60 10.10 -9.02
CA ASN A 112 23.02 9.79 -8.84
C ASN A 112 23.58 8.84 -9.91
N SER A 113 22.73 8.12 -10.65
CA SER A 113 23.13 7.19 -11.71
C SER A 113 23.23 7.79 -13.11
N ILE A 114 22.91 9.08 -13.30
CA ILE A 114 23.01 9.79 -14.59
C ILE A 114 24.26 10.71 -14.62
N GLY A 115 25.17 10.52 -13.65
CA GLY A 115 26.38 11.34 -13.47
C GLY A 115 27.68 10.55 -13.47
N GLN A 116 27.75 9.41 -14.16
CA GLN A 116 29.00 8.71 -14.48
C GLN A 116 29.07 8.35 -15.96
#